data_AF-A0A2V9VGX8-F1
#
_entry.id   AF-A0A2V9VGX8-F1
#
_cell.length_a   1.000
_cell.length_b   1.000
_cell.length_c   1.000
_cell.angle_alpha   90.00
_cell.angle_beta   90.00
_cell.angle_gamma   90.00
#
_symmetry.space_group_name_H-M   'P 1'
#
loop_
_entity.id
_entity.type
_entity.pdbx_description
1 polymer ?
#
loop_
_entity_poly.entity_id
_entity_poly.type
_entity_poly.pdbx_seq_one_letter_code
_entity_poly.pdbx_strand_id
1 'polypeptide(L)'
;RGILCNAVDDPERCDFYYPAVVRRGQLQIAISTGGQSPALAQRLRRELEMEFGEEYSEWVEGLGKVREKLLSSELDSDHRKQLLHSLASRDAFEARRSESADEREKFHER
;
A
#
# COMPACT_ATOMS: atom_id res chain seq x y z
N ARG A 1 -6.68 24.82 22.27
CA ARG A 1 -6.07 23.69 23.03
C ARG A 1 -6.67 22.40 22.48
N GLY A 2 -5.88 21.34 22.27
CA GLY A 2 -6.33 20.09 21.63
C GLY A 2 -6.01 19.95 20.13
N ILE A 3 -5.00 20.67 19.63
CA ILE A 3 -4.51 20.53 18.25
C ILE A 3 -3.16 19.83 18.34
N LEU A 4 -3.02 18.70 17.67
CA LEU A 4 -1.74 18.00 17.56
C LEU A 4 -0.77 18.86 16.76
N CYS A 5 0.41 19.14 17.31
CA CYS A 5 1.47 19.90 16.68
C CYS A 5 2.71 19.01 16.46
N ASN A 6 3.26 19.07 15.25
CA ASN A 6 4.59 18.58 14.96
C ASN A 6 5.52 19.80 14.77
N ALA A 7 6.34 20.07 15.77
CA ALA A 7 7.46 21.00 15.70
C ALA A 7 8.75 20.22 15.34
N VAL A 8 9.03 20.06 14.05
CA VAL A 8 10.17 19.27 13.54
C VAL A 8 11.50 19.63 14.22
N ASP A 9 11.70 20.91 14.53
CA ASP A 9 12.93 21.45 15.13
C ASP A 9 12.94 21.44 16.68
N ASP A 10 11.81 21.11 17.33
CA ASP A 10 11.68 21.03 18.80
C ASP A 10 10.97 19.72 19.21
N PRO A 11 11.71 18.59 19.25
CA PRO A 11 11.14 17.28 19.56
C PRO A 11 10.50 17.18 20.94
N GLU A 12 10.93 18.00 21.92
CA GLU A 12 10.38 18.00 23.28
C GLU A 12 8.99 18.62 23.35
N ARG A 13 8.61 19.43 22.34
CA ARG A 13 7.30 20.07 22.21
C ARG A 13 6.47 19.51 21.06
N CYS A 14 6.87 18.36 20.51
CA CYS A 14 6.10 17.63 19.52
C CYS A 14 5.06 16.71 20.18
N ASP A 15 3.81 16.77 19.71
CA ASP A 15 2.78 15.79 20.08
C ASP A 15 2.95 14.46 19.31
N PHE A 16 3.61 14.49 18.14
CA PHE A 16 3.85 13.32 17.29
C PHE A 16 5.03 13.55 16.33
N TYR A 17 5.61 12.47 15.79
CA TYR A 17 6.65 12.51 14.75
C TYR A 17 6.05 12.32 13.37
N TYR A 18 6.49 13.11 12.37
CA TYR A 18 6.11 12.88 10.98
C TYR A 18 6.80 11.59 10.46
N PRO A 19 6.04 10.57 10.03
CA PRO A 19 6.61 9.30 9.60
C PRO A 19 7.26 9.41 8.21
N ALA A 20 8.19 8.50 7.93
CA ALA A 20 8.60 8.25 6.55
C ALA A 20 7.48 7.47 5.85
N VAL A 21 7.03 7.89 4.67
CA VAL A 21 5.87 7.29 3.99
C VAL A 21 6.24 6.81 2.59
N VAL A 22 5.93 5.55 2.29
CA VAL A 22 5.85 5.03 0.91
C VAL A 22 4.43 5.27 0.41
N ARG A 23 4.28 5.75 -0.82
CA ARG A 23 2.98 5.99 -1.46
C ARG A 23 2.94 5.39 -2.87
N ARG A 24 1.91 4.59 -3.15
CA ARG A 24 1.57 4.02 -4.48
C ARG A 24 0.09 4.21 -4.73
N GLY A 25 -0.26 5.34 -5.34
CA GLY A 25 -1.66 5.80 -5.40
C GLY A 25 -2.31 5.81 -4.01
N GLN A 26 -3.32 4.95 -3.83
CA GLN A 26 -4.08 4.80 -2.58
C GLN A 26 -3.39 3.93 -1.52
N LEU A 27 -2.36 3.15 -1.88
CA LEU A 27 -1.55 2.41 -0.91
C LEU A 27 -0.58 3.36 -0.20
N GLN A 28 -0.56 3.31 1.14
CA GLN A 28 0.38 4.05 1.96
C GLN A 28 0.98 3.13 3.02
N ILE A 29 2.31 3.19 3.18
CA ILE A 29 3.04 2.50 4.25
C ILE A 29 3.77 3.57 5.06
N ALA A 30 3.40 3.74 6.32
CA ALA A 30 4.01 4.70 7.23
C ALA A 30 5.01 3.98 8.14
N ILE A 31 6.25 4.49 8.20
CA ILE A 31 7.32 3.97 9.02
C ILE A 31 7.66 5.02 10.09
N SER A 32 7.59 4.61 11.36
CA SER A 32 7.93 5.44 12.51
C SER A 32 8.88 4.69 13.44
N THR A 33 9.87 5.41 13.96
CA THR A 33 10.77 4.95 15.03
C THR A 33 10.50 5.66 16.35
N GLY A 34 9.36 6.36 16.48
CA GLY A 34 9.04 7.16 17.67
C GLY A 34 10.10 8.24 17.94
N GLY A 35 10.67 8.82 16.88
CA GLY A 35 11.74 9.82 16.97
C GLY A 35 13.13 9.28 17.28
N GLN A 36 13.26 8.01 17.65
CA GLN A 36 14.54 7.43 18.08
C GLN A 36 15.56 7.30 16.96
N SER A 37 15.11 7.09 15.71
CA SER A 37 16.01 7.00 14.57
C SER A 37 15.33 7.42 13.26
N PRO A 38 15.35 8.72 12.92
CA PRO A 38 14.86 9.20 11.62
C PRO A 38 15.62 8.61 10.43
N ALA A 39 16.93 8.39 10.61
CA ALA A 39 17.79 7.78 9.59
C ALA A 39 17.35 6.35 9.25
N LEU A 40 17.00 5.53 10.26
CA LEU A 40 16.48 4.18 10.03
C LEU A 40 15.14 4.23 9.30
N ALA A 41 14.21 5.09 9.73
CA ALA A 41 12.93 5.26 9.06
C ALA A 41 13.09 5.65 7.58
N GLN A 42 14.06 6.53 7.27
CA GLN A 42 14.36 6.92 5.90
C GLN A 42 14.95 5.77 5.07
N ARG A 43 15.85 4.96 5.63
CA ARG A 43 16.42 3.79 4.95
C ARG A 43 15.33 2.76 4.63
N LEU A 44 14.50 2.41 5.60
CA LEU A 44 13.39 1.45 5.43
C LEU A 44 12.38 1.94 4.38
N ARG A 45 12.06 3.23 4.37
CA ARG A 45 11.19 3.81 3.31
C ARG A 45 11.78 3.54 1.91
N ARG A 46 13.08 3.73 1.71
CA ARG A 46 13.73 3.49 0.40
C ARG A 46 13.71 2.01 0.02
N GLU A 47 13.92 1.11 0.98
CA GLU A 47 13.84 -0.34 0.76
C GLU A 47 12.43 -0.76 0.35
N LEU A 48 11.42 -0.29 1.07
CA LEU A 48 10.02 -0.55 0.77
C LEU A 48 9.58 0.14 -0.54
N GLU A 49 10.16 1.27 -0.92
CA GLU A 49 9.91 1.87 -2.24
C GLU A 49 10.39 0.97 -3.40
N MET A 50 11.46 0.20 -3.19
CA MET A 50 11.94 -0.76 -4.19
C MET A 50 11.10 -2.04 -4.20
N GLU A 51 10.64 -2.49 -3.03
CA GLU A 51 9.83 -3.71 -2.90
C GLU A 51 8.39 -3.51 -3.40
N PHE A 52 7.79 -2.35 -3.08
CA PHE A 52 6.43 -2.01 -3.48
C PHE A 52 6.50 -1.07 -4.67
N GLY A 53 6.46 -1.61 -5.88
CA GLY A 53 6.47 -0.84 -7.13
C GLY A 53 5.15 -0.11 -7.43
N GLU A 54 5.11 0.64 -8.54
CA GLU A 54 3.92 1.41 -8.98
C GLU A 54 2.72 0.53 -9.33
N GLU A 55 2.94 -0.74 -9.67
CA GLU A 55 1.88 -1.70 -9.96
C GLU A 55 0.91 -1.93 -8.78
N TYR A 56 1.34 -1.63 -7.55
CA TYR A 56 0.47 -1.68 -6.37
C TYR A 56 -0.66 -0.65 -6.42
N SER A 57 -0.48 0.48 -7.11
CA SER A 57 -1.53 1.49 -7.27
C SER A 57 -2.73 0.90 -7.99
N GLU A 58 -2.50 0.32 -9.17
CA GLU A 58 -3.53 -0.30 -10.00
C GLU A 58 -4.14 -1.54 -9.31
N TRP A 59 -3.31 -2.31 -8.60
CA TRP A 59 -3.79 -3.48 -7.87
C TRP A 59 -4.77 -3.10 -6.76
N VAL A 60 -4.45 -2.09 -5.94
CA VAL A 60 -5.34 -1.61 -4.86
C VAL A 60 -6.66 -1.08 -5.43
N GLU A 61 -6.62 -0.31 -6.52
CA GLU A 61 -7.83 0.15 -7.20
C GLU A 61 -8.69 -1.03 -7.70
N GLY A 62 -8.04 -2.05 -8.29
CA GLY A 62 -8.71 -3.27 -8.74
C GLY A 62 -9.38 -4.02 -7.59
N LEU A 63 -8.67 -4.22 -6.49
CA LEU A 63 -9.18 -4.87 -5.28
C LEU A 63 -10.37 -4.10 -4.69
N GLY A 64 -10.32 -2.76 -4.69
CA GLY A 64 -11.42 -1.91 -4.26
C GLY A 64 -12.71 -2.18 -5.05
N LYS A 65 -12.62 -2.19 -6.39
CA LYS A 65 -13.77 -2.47 -7.27
C LYS A 65 -14.33 -3.87 -7.05
N VAL A 66 -13.48 -4.88 -6.85
CA VAL A 66 -13.94 -6.25 -6.57
C VAL A 66 -14.60 -6.34 -5.20
N ARG A 67 -14.04 -5.65 -4.19
CA ARG A 67 -14.63 -5.59 -2.85
C ARG A 67 -16.04 -5.02 -2.85
N GLU A 68 -16.28 -3.94 -3.59
CA GLU A 68 -17.62 -3.35 -3.73
C GLU A 68 -18.61 -4.38 -4.30
N LYS A 69 -18.24 -5.06 -5.40
CA LYS A 69 -19.08 -6.09 -6.02
C LYS A 69 -19.39 -7.26 -5.08
N LEU A 70 -18.39 -7.74 -4.32
CA LEU A 70 -18.57 -8.83 -3.36
C LEU A 70 -19.43 -8.40 -2.16
N LEU A 71 -19.33 -7.16 -1.71
CA LEU A 71 -20.18 -6.64 -0.63
C LEU A 71 -21.64 -6.50 -1.07
N SER A 72 -21.90 -6.26 -2.35
CA SER A 72 -23.24 -6.23 -2.93
C SER A 72 -23.81 -7.60 -3.33
N SER A 73 -23.05 -8.68 -3.19
CA SER A 73 -23.51 -10.03 -3.57
C SER A 73 -24.22 -10.75 -2.41
N GLU A 74 -25.00 -11.77 -2.75
CA GLU A 74 -25.71 -12.63 -1.79
C GLU A 74 -24.77 -13.63 -1.07
N LEU A 75 -23.45 -13.54 -1.28
CA LEU A 75 -22.49 -14.38 -0.57
C LEU A 75 -22.54 -14.09 0.93
N ASP A 76 -22.44 -15.15 1.73
CA ASP A 76 -22.27 -15.00 3.17
C ASP A 76 -20.91 -14.35 3.50
N SER A 77 -20.78 -13.90 4.74
CA SER A 77 -19.60 -13.18 5.22
C SER A 77 -18.31 -13.98 5.11
N ASP A 78 -18.38 -15.30 5.30
CA ASP A 78 -17.19 -16.14 5.42
C ASP A 78 -16.60 -16.41 4.05
N HIS A 79 -17.43 -16.81 3.08
CA HIS A 79 -16.99 -16.97 1.69
C HIS A 79 -16.48 -15.65 1.10
N ARG A 80 -17.17 -14.53 1.34
CA ARG A 80 -16.69 -13.21 0.90
C ARG A 80 -15.33 -12.86 1.48
N LYS A 81 -15.11 -13.11 2.78
CA LYS A 81 -13.82 -12.86 3.43
C LYS A 81 -12.72 -13.72 2.83
N GLN A 82 -12.98 -15.01 2.61
CA GLN A 82 -12.02 -15.92 1.98
C GLN A 82 -11.60 -15.46 0.58
N LEU A 83 -12.57 -15.07 -0.26
CA LEU A 83 -12.30 -14.55 -1.61
C LEU A 83 -11.45 -13.27 -1.56
N LEU A 84 -11.79 -12.32 -0.68
CA LEU A 84 -11.02 -11.09 -0.53
C LEU A 84 -9.57 -11.36 -0.11
N HIS A 85 -9.34 -12.31 0.81
CA HIS A 85 -7.99 -12.71 1.21
C HIS A 85 -7.22 -13.39 0.07
N SER A 86 -7.89 -14.27 -0.68
CA SER A 86 -7.29 -14.95 -1.83
C SER A 86 -6.86 -13.95 -2.91
N LEU A 87 -7.70 -12.96 -3.23
CA LEU A 87 -7.40 -11.93 -4.23
C LEU A 87 -6.29 -10.95 -3.80
N ALA A 88 -6.15 -10.71 -2.50
CA ALA A 88 -5.09 -9.87 -1.92
C ALA A 88 -3.79 -10.65 -1.64
N SER A 89 -3.73 -11.93 -2.00
CA SER A 89 -2.56 -12.78 -1.76
C SER A 89 -1.38 -12.40 -2.66
N ARG A 90 -0.17 -12.81 -2.25
CA ARG A 90 1.03 -12.64 -3.05
C ARG A 90 0.92 -13.37 -4.39
N ASP A 91 0.39 -14.59 -4.40
CA ASP A 91 0.24 -15.38 -5.63
C ASP A 91 -0.69 -14.69 -6.63
N ALA A 92 -1.81 -14.11 -6.16
CA ALA A 92 -2.73 -13.35 -7.00
C ALA A 92 -2.07 -12.08 -7.57
N PHE A 93 -1.21 -11.42 -6.80
CA PHE A 93 -0.43 -10.28 -7.27
C PHE A 93 0.55 -10.67 -8.38
N GLU A 94 1.36 -11.70 -8.15
CA GLU A 94 2.37 -12.15 -9.12
C GLU A 94 1.71 -12.64 -10.41
N ALA A 95 0.58 -13.37 -10.32
CA ALA A 95 -0.19 -13.79 -11.49
C ALA A 95 -0.64 -12.59 -12.35
N ARG A 96 -1.25 -11.58 -11.73
CA ARG A 96 -1.65 -10.34 -12.41
C ARG A 96 -0.46 -9.60 -13.03
N ARG A 97 0.67 -9.57 -12.30
CA ARG A 97 1.89 -8.91 -12.75
C ARG A 97 2.46 -9.58 -14.00
N SER A 98 2.43 -10.91 -14.06
CA SER A 98 2.83 -11.66 -15.27
C SER A 98 1.90 -11.40 -16.47
N GLU A 99 0.58 -11.40 -16.26
CA GLU A 99 -0.38 -11.09 -17.33
C GLU A 99 -0.15 -9.71 -17.93
N SER A 100 0.12 -8.71 -17.08
CA SER A 100 0.37 -7.33 -17.50
C SER A 100 1.69 -7.17 -18.26
N ALA A 101 2.69 -8.03 -18.00
CA ALA A 101 3.96 -8.01 -18.71
C ALA A 101 3.82 -8.57 -20.13
N ASP A 102 3.11 -9.70 -20.27
CA ASP A 102 2.83 -10.34 -21.56
C ASP A 102 2.01 -9.43 -22.50
N GLU A 103 1.07 -8.65 -21.97
CA GLU A 103 0.27 -7.70 -22.75
C GLU A 103 1.11 -6.52 -23.28
N ARG A 104 2.06 -6.03 -22.48
CA ARG A 104 2.96 -4.93 -22.89
C ARG A 104 3.93 -5.37 -23.99
N GLU A 105 4.44 -6.60 -23.92
CA GLU A 105 5.34 -7.14 -24.95
C GLU A 105 4.62 -7.30 -26.30
N LYS A 106 3.38 -7.83 -26.30
CA LYS A 106 2.56 -7.98 -27.51
C LYS A 106 2.18 -6.66 -28.20
N PHE A 107 2.16 -5.55 -27.45
CA PHE A 107 1.90 -4.23 -28.00
C PHE A 107 3.14 -3.60 -28.66
N HIS A 108 4.35 -3.98 -28.24
CA HIS A 108 5.61 -3.49 -28.80
C HIS A 108 6.04 -4.21 -30.10
N GLU A 109 5.43 -5.35 -30.43
CA GLU A 109 5.69 -6.10 -31.67
C GLU A 109 4.74 -5.76 -32.84
N ARG A 110 3.92 -4.70 -32.72
CA ARG A 110 3.03 -4.20 -33.77
C ARG A 110 3.39 -2.78 -34.20
#